data_AF-A0A7S0JB11-F1
#
_entry.id   AF-A0A7S0JB11-F1
#
_cell.length_a   1.000
_cell.length_b   1.000
_cell.length_c   1.000
_cell.angle_alpha   90.00
_cell.angle_beta   90.00
_cell.angle_gamma   90.00
#
_symmetry.space_group_name_H-M   'P 1'
#
loop_
_entity.id
_entity.type
_entity.pdbx_description
1 polymer ?
#
loop_
_entity_poly.entity_id
_entity_poly.type
_entity_poly.pdbx_seq_one_letter_code
_entity_poly.pdbx_strand_id
1 'polypeptide(L)'
;ALLRARPCTVFDVACGHGMLGVLVAYRFPQCCVIANDLIRRPALSAILGAWQRAAVRSNDATAPPRLVFVQGDLAQVLATAAQQSLESASTAPRERRAGPMRGGTDRPQFEEGLLALNSAAYVLCVHGCTDANQAAIGAARAAGAGWLVLPCCVAKGSHLRESSLHLDDEVRYHVLCGAMAVEYRAHQVSSIDPRISPRCIVLSAPPSRLAQPSFRDDDSTIDRR
;
A
#
# COMPACT_ATOMS: atom_id res chain seq x y z
N ALA A 1 -9.88 -22.11 -5.01
CA ALA A 1 -9.53 -21.91 -6.45
C ALA A 1 -9.29 -20.42 -6.84
N LEU A 2 -9.37 -19.45 -5.93
CA LEU A 2 -9.37 -17.99 -6.22
C LEU A 2 -7.99 -17.29 -6.19
N LEU A 3 -6.88 -18.02 -6.08
CA LEU A 3 -5.53 -17.44 -6.05
C LEU A 3 -4.61 -18.08 -7.10
N ARG A 4 -5.09 -18.27 -8.35
CA ARG A 4 -4.17 -18.21 -9.50
C ARG A 4 -3.79 -16.75 -9.74
N ALA A 5 -3.26 -16.10 -8.72
CA ALA A 5 -3.05 -14.66 -8.69
C ALA A 5 -1.71 -14.37 -9.37
N ARG A 6 -1.78 -13.54 -10.41
CA ARG A 6 -0.61 -12.92 -11.02
C ARG A 6 0.29 -12.31 -9.94
N PRO A 7 1.61 -12.19 -10.18
CA PRO A 7 2.50 -11.49 -9.26
C PRO A 7 1.87 -10.15 -8.89
N CYS A 8 1.61 -9.96 -7.60
CA CYS A 8 1.04 -8.72 -7.10
C CYS A 8 2.18 -7.84 -6.60
N THR A 9 2.19 -6.58 -7.00
CA THR A 9 3.12 -5.60 -6.42
C THR A 9 2.42 -4.92 -5.26
N VAL A 10 3.06 -4.91 -4.09
CA VAL A 10 2.54 -4.25 -2.89
C VAL A 10 3.49 -3.11 -2.54
N PHE A 11 2.98 -1.89 -2.53
CA PHE A 11 3.71 -0.71 -2.09
C PHE A 11 3.42 -0.50 -0.60
N ASP A 12 4.40 -0.68 0.27
CA ASP A 12 4.34 -0.25 1.67
C ASP A 12 4.95 1.16 1.75
N VAL A 13 4.08 2.17 1.77
CA VAL A 13 4.50 3.57 1.63
C VAL A 13 4.45 4.33 2.94
N ALA A 14 5.37 5.28 3.11
CA ALA A 14 5.68 5.87 4.41
C ALA A 14 5.98 4.77 5.46
N CYS A 15 6.74 3.75 5.05
CA CYS A 15 6.84 2.48 5.77
C CYS A 15 7.55 2.56 7.12
N GLY A 16 8.22 3.67 7.43
CA GLY A 16 8.94 3.88 8.67
C GLY A 16 10.07 2.88 8.86
N HIS A 17 9.88 1.97 9.81
CA HIS A 17 10.82 0.87 10.07
C HIS A 17 10.60 -0.35 9.16
N GLY A 18 9.57 -0.34 8.31
CA GLY A 18 9.31 -1.34 7.27
C GLY A 18 8.86 -2.71 7.77
N MET A 19 8.36 -2.82 9.01
CA MET A 19 7.91 -4.11 9.56
C MET A 19 6.69 -4.64 8.80
N LEU A 20 5.78 -3.77 8.38
CA LEU A 20 4.61 -4.18 7.60
C LEU A 20 5.06 -4.83 6.29
N GLY A 21 5.90 -4.15 5.51
CA GLY A 21 6.45 -4.69 4.27
C GLY A 21 7.15 -6.03 4.47
N VAL A 22 7.93 -6.18 5.54
CA VAL A 22 8.58 -7.45 5.93
C VAL A 22 7.54 -8.54 6.16
N LEU A 23 6.51 -8.28 6.97
CA LEU A 23 5.47 -9.25 7.27
C LEU A 23 4.64 -9.63 6.03
N VAL A 24 4.35 -8.66 5.16
CA VAL A 24 3.66 -8.90 3.88
C VAL A 24 4.51 -9.80 3.00
N ALA A 25 5.79 -9.49 2.85
CA ALA A 25 6.70 -10.28 2.01
C ALA A 25 6.91 -11.70 2.57
N TYR A 26 6.84 -11.87 3.89
CA TYR A 26 6.88 -13.18 4.55
C TYR A 26 5.62 -13.98 4.27
N ARG A 27 4.45 -13.35 4.46
CA ARG A 27 3.15 -14.01 4.35
C ARG A 27 2.76 -14.34 2.91
N PHE A 28 3.20 -13.51 1.97
CA PHE A 28 2.84 -13.57 0.55
C PHE A 28 4.10 -13.59 -0.33
N PRO A 29 4.84 -14.71 -0.34
CA PRO A 29 6.13 -14.82 -1.04
C PRO A 29 6.04 -14.64 -2.57
N GLN A 30 4.85 -14.77 -3.15
CA GLN A 30 4.58 -14.54 -4.55
C GLN A 30 4.47 -13.06 -4.93
N CYS A 31 4.32 -12.16 -3.96
CA CYS A 31 4.21 -10.72 -4.21
C CYS A 31 5.58 -10.03 -4.09
N CYS A 32 5.77 -9.00 -4.90
CA CYS A 32 6.90 -8.08 -4.75
C CYS A 32 6.47 -6.94 -3.83
N VAL A 33 7.19 -6.74 -2.73
CA VAL A 33 6.94 -5.64 -1.80
C VAL A 33 7.94 -4.52 -2.05
N ILE A 34 7.44 -3.31 -2.27
CA ILE A 34 8.22 -2.09 -2.40
C ILE A 34 7.98 -1.28 -1.15
N ALA A 35 8.96 -1.27 -0.25
CA ALA A 35 8.96 -0.43 0.94
C ALA A 35 9.51 0.95 0.56
N ASN A 36 8.74 2.01 0.76
CA ASN A 36 9.14 3.37 0.47
C ASN A 36 9.07 4.28 1.71
N ASP A 37 10.14 5.03 1.93
CA ASP A 37 10.22 6.12 2.90
C ASP A 37 11.26 7.15 2.43
N LEU A 38 11.24 8.35 3.03
CA LEU A 38 12.23 9.39 2.79
C LEU A 38 13.65 8.95 3.19
N ILE A 39 13.76 8.09 4.22
CA ILE A 39 15.05 7.64 4.76
C ILE A 39 14.99 6.15 5.07
N ARG A 40 16.06 5.42 4.71
CA ARG A 40 16.24 4.03 5.17
C ARG A 40 16.61 3.97 6.64
N ARG A 41 15.68 3.52 7.49
CA ARG A 41 15.94 3.40 8.94
C ARG A 41 16.79 2.15 9.26
N PRO A 42 17.71 2.22 10.25
CA PRO A 42 18.52 1.07 10.67
C PRO A 42 17.71 -0.16 11.08
N ALA A 43 16.52 0.04 11.65
CA ALA A 43 15.62 -1.04 12.04
C ALA A 43 15.27 -1.98 10.88
N LEU A 44 14.98 -1.45 9.69
CA LEU A 44 14.68 -2.26 8.51
C LEU A 44 15.88 -3.14 8.12
N SER A 45 17.08 -2.55 8.11
CA SER A 45 18.33 -3.29 7.82
C SER A 45 18.57 -4.40 8.84
N ALA A 46 18.32 -4.13 10.13
CA ALA A 46 18.48 -5.10 11.20
C ALA A 46 17.50 -6.28 11.06
N ILE A 47 16.23 -5.98 10.76
CA ILE A 47 15.18 -7.00 10.55
C ILE A 47 15.53 -7.88 9.35
N LEU A 48 15.87 -7.28 8.20
CA LEU A 48 16.25 -8.02 6.99
C LEU A 48 17.50 -8.89 7.21
N GLY A 49 18.51 -8.35 7.90
CA GLY A 49 19.72 -9.10 8.25
C GLY A 49 19.43 -10.26 9.21
N ALA A 50 18.55 -10.09 10.19
CA ALA A 50 18.13 -11.15 11.09
C ALA A 50 17.40 -12.27 10.35
N TRP A 51 16.51 -11.92 9.43
CA TRP A 51 15.80 -12.88 8.60
C TRP A 51 16.76 -13.66 7.69
N GLN A 52 17.68 -12.98 7.00
CA GLN A 52 18.69 -13.65 6.17
C GLN A 52 19.49 -14.69 6.97
N ARG A 53 19.92 -14.33 8.20
CA ARG A 53 20.61 -15.27 9.09
C ARG A 53 19.73 -16.44 9.53
N ALA A 54 18.43 -16.22 9.75
CA ALA A 54 17.50 -17.27 10.11
C ALA A 54 17.27 -18.26 8.95
N ALA A 55 17.11 -17.75 7.72
CA ALA A 55 16.92 -18.58 6.52
C ALA A 55 18.14 -19.49 6.25
N VAL A 56 19.36 -18.97 6.43
CA VAL A 56 20.59 -19.78 6.32
C VAL A 56 20.62 -20.92 7.35
N ARG A 57 20.10 -20.69 8.57
CA ARG A 57 20.10 -21.69 9.65
C ARG A 57 19.05 -22.79 9.48
N SER A 58 17.89 -22.48 8.92
CA SER A 58 16.81 -23.46 8.77
C SER A 58 17.05 -24.48 7.65
N ASN A 59 18.10 -24.30 6.83
CA ASN A 59 18.31 -25.00 5.55
C ASN A 59 17.08 -24.91 4.63
N ASP A 60 16.19 -23.97 4.94
CA ASP A 60 14.94 -23.73 4.25
C ASP A 60 15.29 -22.74 3.15
N ALA A 61 15.39 -23.26 1.93
CA ALA A 61 15.70 -22.47 0.75
C ALA A 61 14.54 -21.52 0.35
N THR A 62 13.68 -21.14 1.29
CA THR A 62 12.75 -20.04 1.11
C THR A 62 13.57 -18.82 0.74
N ALA A 63 13.51 -18.47 -0.55
CA ALA A 63 14.19 -17.31 -1.09
C ALA A 63 13.87 -16.10 -0.20
N PRO A 64 14.83 -15.19 0.00
CA PRO A 64 14.56 -13.99 0.76
C PRO A 64 13.31 -13.30 0.20
N PRO A 65 12.51 -12.65 1.07
CA PRO A 65 11.35 -11.90 0.63
C PRO A 65 11.72 -11.03 -0.55
N ARG A 66 10.86 -10.98 -1.58
CA ARG A 66 10.99 -10.01 -2.67
C ARG A 66 10.61 -8.63 -2.14
N LEU A 67 11.39 -8.11 -1.20
CA LEU A 67 11.23 -6.80 -0.59
C LEU A 67 12.35 -5.90 -1.08
N VAL A 68 11.97 -4.80 -1.71
CA VAL A 68 12.88 -3.77 -2.20
C VAL A 68 12.60 -2.50 -1.42
N PHE A 69 13.65 -1.86 -0.91
CA PHE A 69 13.53 -0.55 -0.29
C PHE A 69 13.84 0.54 -1.32
N VAL A 70 12.95 1.51 -1.46
CA VAL A 70 13.12 2.68 -2.32
C VAL A 70 13.11 3.92 -1.45
N GLN A 71 14.27 4.57 -1.35
CA GLN A 71 14.39 5.85 -0.67
C GLN A 71 13.90 6.98 -1.59
N GLY A 72 12.99 7.81 -1.10
CA GLY A 72 12.54 8.98 -1.86
C GLY A 72 11.18 9.50 -1.42
N ASP A 73 10.83 10.66 -1.96
CA ASP A 73 9.51 11.25 -1.77
C ASP A 73 8.41 10.32 -2.31
N LEU A 74 7.35 10.17 -1.53
CA LEU A 74 6.25 9.27 -1.83
C LEU A 74 5.58 9.59 -3.17
N ALA A 75 5.26 10.87 -3.40
CA ALA A 75 4.56 11.29 -4.60
C ALA A 75 5.43 11.02 -5.84
N GLN A 76 6.73 11.30 -5.76
CA GLN A 76 7.68 11.00 -6.83
C GLN A 76 7.76 9.49 -7.12
N VAL A 77 7.93 8.66 -6.09
CA VAL A 77 8.05 7.21 -6.26
C VAL A 77 6.79 6.60 -6.90
N LEU A 78 5.60 7.03 -6.46
CA LEU A 78 4.35 6.55 -7.03
C LEU A 78 4.11 7.09 -8.45
N ALA A 79 4.51 8.32 -8.75
CA ALA A 79 4.44 8.87 -10.10
C ALA A 79 5.35 8.12 -11.08
N THR A 80 6.60 7.84 -10.69
CA THR A 80 7.53 7.03 -11.50
C THR A 80 6.97 5.62 -11.71
N ALA A 81 6.42 5.00 -10.66
CA ALA A 81 5.80 3.68 -10.74
C ALA A 81 4.60 3.62 -11.71
N ALA A 82 3.79 4.68 -11.73
CA ALA A 82 2.68 4.81 -12.66
C ALA A 82 3.16 5.02 -14.11
N GLN A 83 4.17 5.87 -14.32
CA GLN A 83 4.76 6.12 -15.65
C GLN A 83 5.33 4.83 -16.26
N GLN A 84 6.10 4.07 -15.50
CA GLN A 84 6.65 2.78 -15.96
C GLN A 84 5.57 1.77 -16.34
N SER A 85 4.41 1.83 -15.67
CA SER A 85 3.27 0.96 -16.01
C SER A 85 2.66 1.32 -17.35
N LEU A 86 2.61 2.61 -17.71
CA LEU A 86 2.11 3.09 -19.01
C LEU A 86 3.06 2.69 -20.14
N GLU A 87 4.37 2.88 -19.95
CA GLU A 87 5.40 2.50 -20.93
C GLU A 87 5.40 0.98 -21.20
N SER A 88 5.27 0.19 -20.13
CA SER A 88 5.18 -1.27 -20.21
C SER A 88 3.90 -1.76 -20.88
N ALA A 89 2.81 -0.99 -20.83
CA ALA A 89 1.56 -1.31 -21.52
C ALA A 89 1.61 -0.94 -23.01
N SER A 90 2.36 0.11 -23.38
CA SER A 90 2.52 0.56 -24.76
C SER A 90 3.48 -0.30 -25.59
N THR A 91 4.40 -1.01 -24.93
CA THR A 91 5.32 -1.93 -25.58
C THR A 91 4.66 -3.32 -25.70
N ALA A 92 4.20 -3.67 -26.91
CA ALA A 92 3.62 -4.98 -27.21
C ALA A 92 4.49 -6.13 -26.68
N PRO A 93 3.91 -7.28 -26.26
CA PRO A 93 4.65 -8.32 -25.56
C PRO A 93 5.68 -8.98 -26.50
N ARG A 94 6.94 -8.52 -26.41
CA ARG A 94 8.08 -9.32 -26.85
C ARG A 94 8.21 -10.49 -25.90
N GLU A 95 8.11 -11.71 -26.42
CA GLU A 95 8.31 -12.96 -25.69
C GLU A 95 9.56 -12.87 -24.79
N ARG A 96 9.36 -12.76 -23.48
CA ARG A 96 10.46 -12.77 -22.52
C ARG A 96 10.97 -14.20 -22.41
N ARG A 97 12.03 -14.53 -23.15
CA ARG A 97 12.82 -15.75 -22.90
C ARG A 97 13.43 -15.63 -21.51
N ALA A 98 13.06 -16.54 -20.61
CA ALA A 98 13.70 -16.71 -19.32
C ALA A 98 15.17 -17.12 -19.53
N GLY A 99 16.07 -16.14 -19.50
CA GLY A 99 17.51 -16.37 -19.52
C GLY A 99 18.00 -16.81 -18.13
N PRO A 100 19.06 -17.64 -18.04
CA PRO A 100 19.60 -18.09 -16.77
C PRO A 100 20.18 -16.92 -15.96
N MET A 101 19.74 -16.77 -14.71
CA MET A 101 20.26 -15.79 -13.75
C MET A 101 21.75 -16.04 -13.51
N ARG A 102 22.59 -15.07 -13.91
CA ARG A 102 24.01 -15.04 -13.50
C ARG A 102 24.16 -14.14 -12.30
N GLY A 103 24.74 -14.68 -11.23
CA GLY A 103 25.07 -13.94 -10.01
C GLY A 103 26.18 -12.92 -10.28
N GLY A 104 25.84 -11.65 -10.14
CA GLY A 104 26.78 -10.52 -10.10
C GLY A 104 26.45 -9.66 -8.89
N THR A 105 27.45 -9.33 -8.09
CA THR A 105 27.37 -8.46 -6.92
C THR A 105 27.49 -6.99 -7.34
N ASP A 106 26.78 -6.14 -6.59
CA ASP A 106 26.82 -4.67 -6.55
C ASP A 106 25.86 -3.88 -7.45
N ARG A 107 24.87 -3.29 -6.77
CA ARG A 107 23.60 -2.68 -7.17
C ARG A 107 22.50 -3.70 -7.49
N PRO A 108 21.38 -3.71 -6.75
CA PRO A 108 20.17 -4.35 -7.26
C PRO A 108 19.82 -3.61 -8.55
N GLN A 109 20.13 -4.21 -9.69
CA GLN A 109 19.46 -3.87 -10.93
C GLN A 109 18.00 -4.13 -10.64
N PHE A 110 17.23 -3.07 -10.43
CA PHE A 110 15.78 -3.17 -10.40
C PHE A 110 15.42 -3.90 -11.69
N GLU A 111 14.91 -5.12 -11.62
CA GLU A 111 14.35 -5.75 -12.82
C GLU A 111 13.32 -4.76 -13.37
N GLU A 112 13.57 -4.27 -14.58
CA GLU A 112 12.67 -3.36 -15.29
C GLU A 112 11.26 -3.94 -15.25
N GLY A 113 10.36 -3.28 -14.52
CA GLY A 113 8.97 -3.70 -14.33
C GLY A 113 8.57 -4.05 -12.88
N LEU A 114 9.49 -4.16 -11.92
CA LEU A 114 9.13 -4.40 -10.51
C LEU A 114 8.32 -3.24 -9.90
N LEU A 115 8.62 -2.00 -10.33
CA LEU A 115 8.01 -0.76 -9.83
C LEU A 115 6.68 -0.40 -10.49
N ALA A 116 6.00 -1.32 -11.18
CA ALA A 116 4.76 -0.98 -11.89
C ALA A 116 3.55 -0.81 -10.95
N LEU A 117 3.08 0.43 -10.75
CA LEU A 117 1.80 0.72 -10.10
C LEU A 117 0.63 0.64 -11.11
N ASN A 118 -0.16 -0.43 -11.03
CA ASN A 118 -1.28 -0.70 -11.93
C ASN A 118 -2.44 -1.39 -11.19
N SER A 119 -3.51 -1.72 -11.91
CA SER A 119 -4.72 -2.36 -11.35
C SER A 119 -4.55 -3.76 -10.71
N ALA A 120 -3.36 -4.37 -10.78
CA ALA A 120 -3.05 -5.61 -10.06
C ALA A 120 -2.22 -5.35 -8.78
N ALA A 121 -1.84 -4.09 -8.52
CA ALA A 121 -1.06 -3.70 -7.36
C ALA A 121 -1.95 -3.33 -6.17
N TYR A 122 -1.31 -3.25 -4.99
CA TYR A 122 -1.88 -2.71 -3.77
C TYR A 122 -0.97 -1.64 -3.18
N VAL A 123 -1.57 -0.56 -2.66
CA VAL A 123 -0.84 0.49 -1.93
C VAL A 123 -1.27 0.47 -0.47
N LEU A 124 -0.31 0.27 0.43
CA LEU A 124 -0.50 0.21 1.88
C LEU A 124 0.15 1.45 2.50
N CYS A 125 -0.59 2.23 3.29
CA CYS A 125 -0.03 3.33 4.07
C CYS A 125 -0.47 3.22 5.53
N VAL A 126 0.39 2.64 6.37
CA VAL A 126 0.08 2.41 7.78
C VAL A 126 0.81 3.45 8.64
N HIS A 127 0.05 4.10 9.51
CA HIS A 127 0.48 5.30 10.22
C HIS A 127 0.86 6.45 9.28
N GLY A 128 0.14 6.59 8.18
CA GLY A 128 0.26 7.74 7.30
C GLY A 128 -0.23 9.03 7.97
N CYS A 129 0.51 10.12 7.77
CA CYS A 129 -0.02 11.47 7.99
C CYS A 129 -1.08 11.79 6.93
N THR A 130 -1.79 12.91 7.11
CA THR A 130 -2.82 13.36 6.15
C THR A 130 -2.29 13.33 4.72
N ASP A 131 -1.18 14.01 4.44
CA ASP A 131 -0.61 14.11 3.09
C ASP A 131 -0.18 12.74 2.53
N ALA A 132 0.44 11.89 3.36
CA ALA A 132 0.86 10.56 2.94
C ALA A 132 -0.35 9.68 2.57
N ASN A 133 -1.42 9.72 3.37
CA ASN A 133 -2.64 8.98 3.06
C ASN A 133 -3.28 9.50 1.75
N GLN A 134 -3.37 10.82 1.58
CA GLN A 134 -3.92 11.43 0.38
C GLN A 134 -3.13 11.03 -0.87
N ALA A 135 -1.80 11.12 -0.81
CA ALA A 135 -0.91 10.71 -1.90
C ALA A 135 -1.05 9.22 -2.22
N ALA A 136 -1.06 8.35 -1.20
CA ALA A 136 -1.20 6.91 -1.37
C ALA A 136 -2.53 6.52 -2.03
N ILE A 137 -3.65 7.03 -1.51
CA ILE A 137 -4.99 6.74 -2.03
C ILE A 137 -5.14 7.34 -3.43
N GLY A 138 -4.70 8.58 -3.64
CA GLY A 138 -4.78 9.27 -4.92
C GLY A 138 -4.06 8.51 -6.03
N ALA A 139 -2.81 8.11 -5.79
CA ALA A 139 -2.04 7.31 -6.73
C ALA A 139 -2.66 5.93 -7.00
N ALA A 140 -3.11 5.23 -5.96
CA ALA A 140 -3.75 3.94 -6.11
C ALA A 140 -5.02 4.03 -6.96
N ARG A 141 -5.89 5.01 -6.69
CA ARG A 141 -7.11 5.25 -7.46
C ARG A 141 -6.81 5.61 -8.91
N ALA A 142 -5.84 6.49 -9.16
CA ALA A 142 -5.43 6.87 -10.52
C ALA A 142 -4.94 5.65 -11.33
N ALA A 143 -4.26 4.70 -10.69
CA ALA A 143 -3.77 3.47 -11.32
C ALA A 143 -4.80 2.31 -11.33
N GLY A 144 -5.97 2.51 -10.73
CA GLY A 144 -6.97 1.47 -10.49
C GLY A 144 -6.50 0.33 -9.57
N ALA A 145 -5.45 0.57 -8.78
CA ALA A 145 -4.89 -0.33 -7.79
C ALA A 145 -5.76 -0.42 -6.54
N GLY A 146 -5.60 -1.50 -5.78
CA GLY A 146 -6.21 -1.60 -4.45
C GLY A 146 -5.45 -0.74 -3.44
N TRP A 147 -6.10 -0.33 -2.37
CA TRP A 147 -5.44 0.42 -1.31
C TRP A 147 -5.95 0.07 0.08
N LEU A 148 -5.08 0.27 1.06
CA LEU A 148 -5.37 0.18 2.48
C LEU A 148 -4.58 1.26 3.21
N VAL A 149 -5.26 2.04 4.05
CA VAL A 149 -4.61 3.00 4.92
C VAL A 149 -5.03 2.79 6.37
N LEU A 150 -4.09 3.04 7.28
CA LEU A 150 -4.33 3.18 8.71
C LEU A 150 -3.88 4.60 9.10
N PRO A 151 -4.79 5.59 9.04
CA PRO A 151 -4.42 6.98 9.29
C PRO A 151 -4.02 7.18 10.75
N CYS A 152 -2.96 7.96 11.02
CA CYS A 152 -2.55 8.27 12.40
C CYS A 152 -2.61 9.77 12.76
N CYS A 153 -2.26 10.64 11.80
CA CYS A 153 -2.21 12.09 11.97
C CYS A 153 -3.18 12.77 10.99
N VAL A 154 -4.48 12.61 11.25
CA VAL A 154 -5.53 13.25 10.45
C VAL A 154 -5.72 14.68 10.95
N ALA A 155 -5.36 15.66 10.12
CA ALA A 155 -5.35 17.06 10.51
C ALA A 155 -6.78 17.60 10.68
N LYS A 156 -6.96 18.51 11.64
CA LYS A 156 -8.24 19.21 11.78
C LYS A 156 -8.51 20.01 10.51
N GLY A 157 -9.72 19.88 9.96
CA GLY A 157 -10.14 20.61 8.76
C GLY A 157 -9.77 19.93 7.44
N SER A 158 -9.06 18.80 7.43
CA SER A 158 -8.69 18.13 6.18
C SER A 158 -9.88 17.47 5.48
N HIS A 159 -10.80 16.88 6.25
CA HIS A 159 -11.98 16.16 5.72
C HIS A 159 -13.32 16.75 6.16
N LEU A 160 -13.33 17.66 7.15
CA LEU A 160 -14.53 18.32 7.66
C LEU A 160 -14.30 19.83 7.67
N ARG A 161 -14.92 20.53 6.71
CA ARG A 161 -14.72 21.97 6.47
C ARG A 161 -15.10 22.88 7.64
N GLU A 162 -15.90 22.42 8.60
CA GLU A 162 -16.43 23.26 9.69
C GLU A 162 -16.56 22.52 11.03
N SER A 163 -15.55 21.73 11.43
CA SER A 163 -15.57 21.10 12.75
C SER A 163 -15.19 22.10 13.86
N SER A 164 -16.16 22.94 14.25
CA SER A 164 -16.20 23.59 15.57
C SER A 164 -16.47 22.59 16.71
N LEU A 165 -16.61 21.30 16.36
CA LEU A 165 -16.80 20.22 17.30
C LEU A 165 -15.62 20.12 18.28
N HIS A 166 -15.88 20.51 19.53
CA HIS A 166 -15.00 20.29 20.67
C HIS A 166 -15.11 18.82 21.12
N LEU A 167 -14.59 17.92 20.29
CA LEU A 167 -14.50 16.49 20.59
C LEU A 167 -13.18 16.19 21.26
N ASP A 168 -13.17 15.17 22.11
CA ASP A 168 -11.93 14.54 22.53
C ASP A 168 -11.16 13.99 21.31
N ASP A 169 -9.86 13.77 21.49
CA ASP A 169 -8.99 13.38 20.39
C ASP A 169 -9.37 12.04 19.75
N GLU A 170 -9.88 11.10 20.54
CA GLU A 170 -10.25 9.76 20.09
C GLU A 170 -11.51 9.80 19.23
N VAL A 171 -12.58 10.42 19.72
CA VAL A 171 -13.84 10.60 18.99
C VAL A 171 -13.60 11.45 17.74
N ARG A 172 -12.78 12.50 17.83
CA ARG A 172 -12.39 13.30 16.68
C ARG A 172 -11.69 12.46 15.62
N TYR A 173 -10.76 11.59 16.02
CA TYR A 173 -10.06 10.69 15.12
C TYR A 173 -11.04 9.77 14.38
N HIS A 174 -11.96 9.12 15.10
CA HIS A 174 -12.98 8.26 14.50
C HIS A 174 -13.87 9.00 13.50
N VAL A 175 -14.33 10.19 13.86
CA VAL A 175 -15.16 11.04 13.00
C VAL A 175 -14.40 11.44 11.73
N LEU A 176 -13.12 11.82 11.85
CA LEU A 176 -12.28 12.16 10.71
C LEU A 176 -12.00 10.96 9.80
N CYS A 177 -11.78 9.76 10.37
CA CYS A 177 -11.67 8.53 9.58
C CYS A 177 -12.97 8.20 8.84
N GLY A 178 -14.14 8.43 9.45
CA GLY A 178 -15.44 8.29 8.78
C GLY A 178 -15.60 9.28 7.61
N ALA A 179 -15.24 10.55 7.81
CA ALA A 179 -15.27 11.56 6.75
C ALA A 179 -14.32 11.19 5.59
N MET A 180 -13.11 10.76 5.92
CA MET A 180 -12.11 10.29 4.97
C MET A 180 -12.60 9.05 4.19
N ALA A 181 -13.27 8.12 4.86
CA ALA A 181 -13.85 6.94 4.23
C ALA A 181 -14.90 7.32 3.16
N VAL A 182 -15.78 8.28 3.47
CA VAL A 182 -16.77 8.80 2.51
C VAL A 182 -16.09 9.53 1.36
N GLU A 183 -15.16 10.45 1.65
CA GLU A 183 -14.44 11.23 0.63
C GLU A 183 -13.73 10.34 -0.39
N TYR A 184 -13.04 9.30 0.08
CA TYR A 184 -12.30 8.38 -0.79
C TYR A 184 -13.10 7.17 -1.25
N ARG A 185 -14.38 7.08 -0.89
CA ARG A 185 -15.24 5.92 -1.19
C ARG A 185 -14.59 4.61 -0.77
N ALA A 186 -14.12 4.56 0.48
CA ALA A 186 -13.62 3.33 1.07
C ALA A 186 -14.70 2.25 0.95
N HIS A 187 -14.32 1.09 0.43
CA HIS A 187 -15.23 -0.06 0.35
C HIS A 187 -15.40 -0.72 1.71
N GLN A 188 -14.37 -0.62 2.55
CA GLN A 188 -14.39 -1.20 3.90
C GLN A 188 -13.79 -0.21 4.90
N VAL A 189 -14.46 -0.14 6.05
CA VAL A 189 -13.96 0.46 7.29
C VAL A 189 -13.89 -0.67 8.31
N SER A 190 -12.73 -0.87 8.92
CA SER A 190 -12.53 -1.86 9.97
C SER A 190 -11.64 -1.29 11.07
N SER A 191 -11.49 -2.05 12.16
CA SER A 191 -10.60 -1.70 13.26
C SER A 191 -9.68 -2.87 13.60
N ILE A 192 -8.45 -2.56 13.98
CA ILE A 192 -7.54 -3.52 14.63
C ILE A 192 -7.60 -3.37 16.16
N ASP A 193 -6.96 -4.29 16.87
CA ASP A 193 -6.87 -4.20 18.32
C ASP A 193 -6.12 -2.92 18.75
N PRO A 194 -6.69 -2.07 19.62
CA PRO A 194 -6.06 -0.81 20.03
C PRO A 194 -4.75 -0.99 20.80
N ARG A 195 -4.45 -2.19 21.30
CA ARG A 195 -3.13 -2.54 21.88
C ARG A 195 -2.02 -2.59 20.83
N ILE A 196 -2.38 -2.80 19.55
CA ILE A 196 -1.43 -2.74 18.43
C ILE A 196 -1.17 -1.28 18.07
N SER A 197 -2.23 -0.47 17.98
CA SER A 197 -2.13 0.97 17.80
C SER A 197 -3.38 1.68 18.34
N PRO A 198 -3.23 2.80 19.07
CA PRO A 198 -4.37 3.62 19.48
C PRO A 198 -5.09 4.27 18.28
N ARG A 199 -4.46 4.30 17.10
CA ARG A 199 -5.05 4.75 15.84
C ARG A 199 -5.48 3.52 15.03
N CYS A 200 -6.52 2.84 15.51
CA CYS A 200 -6.82 1.49 15.06
C CYS A 200 -7.73 1.39 13.84
N ILE A 201 -8.20 2.50 13.27
CA ILE A 201 -9.13 2.48 12.15
C ILE A 201 -8.40 2.26 10.84
N VAL A 202 -8.88 1.28 10.08
CA VAL A 202 -8.36 0.88 8.77
C VAL A 202 -9.42 1.19 7.72
N LEU A 203 -9.00 1.88 6.66
CA LEU A 203 -9.82 2.19 5.50
C LEU A 203 -9.24 1.46 4.29
N SER A 204 -10.06 0.82 3.47
CA SER A 204 -9.56 0.14 2.28
C SER A 204 -10.55 0.13 1.12
N ALA A 205 -10.02 -0.07 -0.09
CA ALA A 205 -10.81 -0.39 -1.26
C ALA A 205 -10.08 -1.41 -2.15
N PRO A 206 -10.82 -2.32 -2.81
CA PRO A 206 -10.22 -3.26 -3.74
C PRO A 206 -9.77 -2.54 -5.02
N PRO A 207 -8.90 -3.17 -5.85
CA PRO A 207 -8.59 -2.66 -7.18
C PRO A 207 -9.85 -2.48 -8.04
N SER A 208 -9.86 -1.50 -8.95
CA SER A 208 -11.06 -1.13 -9.73
C SER A 208 -11.66 -2.28 -10.55
N ARG A 209 -10.85 -3.28 -10.94
CA ARG A 209 -11.34 -4.48 -11.64
C ARG A 209 -12.18 -5.41 -10.76
N LEU A 210 -12.00 -5.33 -9.45
CA LEU A 210 -12.70 -6.12 -8.45
C LEU A 210 -13.79 -5.32 -7.74
N ALA A 211 -13.82 -4.00 -7.93
CA ALA A 211 -14.90 -3.16 -7.46
C ALA A 211 -16.19 -3.54 -8.21
N GLN A 212 -16.99 -4.43 -7.64
CA GLN A 212 -18.38 -4.54 -8.05
C GLN A 212 -19.05 -3.19 -7.77
N PRO A 213 -19.96 -2.72 -8.64
CA PRO A 213 -20.76 -1.53 -8.36
C PRO A 213 -21.58 -1.81 -7.10
N SER A 214 -21.07 -1.35 -5.96
CA SER A 214 -21.59 -1.62 -4.62
C SER A 214 -22.04 -0.31 -4.00
N PHE A 215 -23.10 0.22 -4.60
CA PHE A 215 -24.19 0.99 -4.00
C PHE A 215 -25.01 1.43 -5.20
N ARG A 216 -26.19 0.83 -5.40
CA ARG A 216 -27.19 1.51 -6.22
C ARG A 216 -27.58 2.73 -5.39
N ASP A 217 -27.35 3.92 -5.91
CA ASP A 217 -27.97 5.14 -5.41
C ASP A 217 -29.49 5.00 -5.61
N ASP A 218 -30.15 4.18 -4.78
CA ASP A 218 -31.61 4.23 -4.61
C ASP A 218 -31.93 5.44 -3.71
N ASP A 219 -31.54 6.63 -4.16
CA ASP A 219 -31.89 7.92 -3.54
C ASP A 219 -33.21 8.46 -4.12
N SER A 220 -34.06 7.58 -4.66
CA SER A 220 -35.31 7.96 -5.34
C SER A 220 -36.54 8.07 -4.44
N THR A 221 -36.45 7.80 -3.13
CA THR A 221 -37.61 7.94 -2.23
C THR A 221 -37.21 8.22 -0.78
N ILE A 222 -36.77 9.44 -0.48
CA ILE A 222 -37.12 10.07 0.81
C ILE A 222 -38.19 11.10 0.48
N ASP A 223 -39.44 10.63 0.48
CA ASP A 223 -40.64 11.47 0.46
C ASP A 223 -40.62 12.32 1.73
N ARG A 224 -40.25 13.60 1.59
CA ARG A 224 -40.35 14.60 2.66
C ARG A 224 -41.82 14.91 2.89
N ARG A 225 -42.46 14.15 3.77
CA ARG A 225 -43.71 14.53 4.42
C ARG A 225 -43.46 15.06 5.81
#